data_AF-A0A0G4H136-F1
#
_entry.id   AF-A0A0G4H136-F1
#
_cell.length_a   1.000
_cell.length_b   1.000
_cell.length_c   1.000
_cell.angle_alpha   90.00
_cell.angle_beta   90.00
_cell.angle_gamma   90.00
#
_symmetry.space_group_name_H-M   'P 1'
#
loop_
_entity.id
_entity.type
_entity.pdbx_description
1 polymer ?
#
loop_
_entity_poly.entity_id
_entity_poly.type
_entity_poly.pdbx_seq_one_letter_code
_entity_poly.pdbx_strand_id
1 'polypeptide(L)'
;MKGNRSLLKVVLFCMACITCSPVSCAASSDSKLPELDLKGIFEKFGEMGKTFEFPSADLKFEGLDLPLKFGNSSDTKFGAVLSGLFDKKEQKKDLLSGPCNPNPCQNGGTCSKTGLDSFSCNCVGTNFTGAVCDEEPIHINCTNFDELSETVIAASVEILSECSDSSFPTGPLNLPNLLEVLGDFLIDENENITSITANNLERIGGFIQIQNLPFLTSASFDSLETIGEFLQILDNQGSGDLTVSFKSLRTVGFEGDPSSFVQLNDNGGTAFSASFPSLLTIGSFLQIRDNNAERISVSMPALERIISFLSVTRNTGSVASFTFPSLKSTGGPVNQGQQFTFEDNPGVTSISFDSLETVPDVISIANNDALETFCAPLLGEVGVDFTVTEPALTTLCVSGEINVGGTVSVQGAAQSDVMASNEAELRVVATNTCNTCVRQDSSKKEDSSKKGLFSF
;
A
#
# COMPACT_ATOMS: atom_id res chain seq x y z
N MET A 1 3.89 35.39 -18.92
CA MET A 1 2.95 36.17 -18.07
C MET A 1 1.55 35.63 -18.38
N LYS A 2 0.98 34.74 -17.58
CA LYS A 2 0.36 34.86 -16.23
C LYS A 2 -1.18 35.00 -16.34
N GLY A 3 -1.88 34.05 -15.72
CA GLY A 3 -3.33 34.01 -15.47
C GLY A 3 -3.91 32.63 -15.80
N ASN A 4 -3.77 31.56 -15.02
CA ASN A 4 -3.95 31.28 -13.58
C ASN A 4 -5.42 31.04 -13.15
N ARG A 5 -5.72 29.75 -12.92
CA ARG A 5 -6.65 29.13 -11.94
C ARG A 5 -8.17 29.31 -12.24
N SER A 6 -9.05 28.36 -11.89
CA SER A 6 -9.04 27.50 -10.71
C SER A 6 -9.96 26.29 -10.89
N LEU A 7 -9.49 25.09 -10.53
CA LEU A 7 -10.33 24.10 -9.86
C LEU A 7 -10.97 24.80 -8.65
N LEU A 8 -12.29 24.81 -8.56
CA LEU A 8 -12.97 25.19 -7.33
C LEU A 8 -12.86 24.02 -6.34
N LYS A 9 -11.68 23.85 -5.73
CA LYS A 9 -11.57 23.12 -4.46
C LYS A 9 -12.03 24.07 -3.37
N VAL A 10 -13.23 23.86 -2.86
CA VAL A 10 -13.67 24.49 -1.62
C VAL A 10 -12.90 23.79 -0.49
N VAL A 11 -11.78 24.38 -0.10
CA VAL A 11 -11.08 24.00 1.12
C VAL A 11 -11.72 24.80 2.25
N LEU A 12 -12.57 24.16 3.05
CA LEU A 12 -13.07 24.73 4.29
C LEU A 12 -11.94 24.65 5.34
N PHE A 13 -11.22 25.74 5.57
CA PHE A 13 -10.41 25.89 6.77
C PHE A 13 -11.30 26.42 7.89
N CYS A 14 -11.53 25.58 8.91
CA CYS A 14 -12.14 26.05 10.15
C CYS A 14 -11.04 26.72 10.99
N MET A 15 -10.90 28.06 10.88
CA MET A 15 -10.32 28.85 11.96
C MET A 15 -11.46 29.36 12.83
N ALA A 16 -11.81 28.59 13.85
CA ALA A 16 -12.63 29.06 14.96
C ALA A 16 -11.85 28.88 16.25
N CYS A 17 -10.98 29.84 16.54
CA CYS A 17 -10.55 30.11 17.90
C CYS A 17 -10.42 31.62 18.00
N ILE A 18 -11.37 32.26 18.71
CA ILE A 18 -11.20 33.45 19.56
C ILE A 18 -12.59 33.87 20.07
N THR A 19 -12.71 33.90 21.41
CA THR A 19 -13.78 34.42 22.28
C THR A 19 -14.93 33.49 22.72
N CYS A 20 -14.67 32.64 23.73
CA CYS A 20 -15.50 32.61 24.96
C CYS A 20 -14.77 31.90 26.12
N SER A 21 -14.95 32.44 27.33
CA SER A 21 -14.41 31.97 28.62
C SER A 21 -15.30 30.87 29.25
N PRO A 22 -14.90 30.21 30.36
CA PRO A 22 -15.07 28.76 30.53
C PRO A 22 -16.31 28.39 31.34
N VAL A 23 -17.36 27.84 30.70
CA VAL A 23 -18.32 26.94 31.37
C VAL A 23 -18.90 25.98 30.34
N SER A 24 -18.56 24.69 30.47
CA SER A 24 -19.25 23.51 29.91
C SER A 24 -19.66 23.53 28.42
N CYS A 25 -18.84 22.90 27.57
CA CYS A 25 -19.37 22.16 26.41
C CYS A 25 -18.76 20.75 26.43
N ALA A 26 -19.60 19.78 26.76
CA ALA A 26 -19.30 18.36 26.54
C ALA A 26 -19.05 18.14 25.05
N ALA A 27 -17.93 17.52 24.71
CA ALA A 27 -17.65 17.06 23.37
C ALA A 27 -18.59 15.88 23.05
N SER A 28 -19.62 16.12 22.25
CA SER A 28 -20.27 15.04 21.51
C SER A 28 -19.52 14.85 20.20
N SER A 29 -18.83 13.72 20.10
CA SER A 29 -18.51 13.06 18.85
C SER A 29 -19.76 12.96 17.96
N ASP A 30 -19.56 13.15 16.66
CA ASP A 30 -20.51 13.02 15.55
C ASP A 30 -20.95 14.35 14.90
N SER A 31 -20.12 14.81 13.97
CA SER A 31 -20.60 15.65 12.87
C SER A 31 -19.92 15.21 11.58
N LYS A 32 -20.51 14.21 10.92
CA LYS A 32 -20.38 14.04 9.46
C LYS A 32 -20.61 15.39 8.81
N LEU A 33 -19.66 15.84 7.97
CA LEU A 33 -19.90 16.91 7.00
C LEU A 33 -21.17 16.55 6.21
N PRO A 34 -22.15 17.45 6.04
CA PRO A 34 -23.23 17.19 5.11
C PRO A 34 -22.61 17.18 3.70
N GLU A 35 -22.60 16.02 3.06
CA GLU A 35 -22.48 15.97 1.60
C GLU A 35 -23.54 16.90 1.01
N LEU A 36 -23.11 17.85 0.21
CA LEU A 36 -24.04 18.63 -0.61
C LEU A 36 -24.64 17.67 -1.63
N ASP A 37 -25.81 17.12 -1.31
CA ASP A 37 -26.58 16.31 -2.24
C ASP A 37 -27.18 17.20 -3.33
N LEU A 38 -26.35 17.47 -4.34
CA LEU A 38 -26.76 18.21 -5.54
C LEU A 38 -27.87 17.45 -6.28
N LYS A 39 -27.93 16.11 -6.17
CA LYS A 39 -28.94 15.28 -6.83
C LYS A 39 -30.32 15.49 -6.20
N GLY A 40 -30.41 15.52 -4.87
CA GLY A 40 -31.63 15.87 -4.12
C GLY A 40 -32.08 17.32 -4.28
N ILE A 41 -31.15 18.24 -4.55
CA ILE A 41 -31.48 19.63 -4.92
C ILE A 41 -32.11 19.67 -6.32
N PHE A 42 -31.56 18.96 -7.31
CA PHE A 42 -32.07 18.96 -8.68
C PHE A 42 -33.38 18.16 -8.85
N GLU A 43 -33.59 17.07 -8.11
CA GLU A 43 -34.82 16.26 -8.18
C GLU A 43 -36.06 16.99 -7.60
N LYS A 44 -35.87 17.99 -6.73
CA LYS A 44 -36.97 18.81 -6.17
C LYS A 44 -37.32 20.08 -6.96
N PHE A 45 -36.61 20.37 -8.06
CA PHE A 45 -36.94 21.51 -8.95
C PHE A 45 -38.13 21.25 -9.88
N GLY A 46 -38.82 20.12 -9.73
CA GLY A 46 -40.00 19.73 -10.52
C GLY A 46 -41.33 20.40 -10.13
N GLU A 47 -41.41 21.16 -9.04
CA GLU A 47 -42.64 21.87 -8.66
C GLU A 47 -42.42 23.38 -8.58
N MET A 48 -42.93 24.12 -9.58
CA MET A 48 -42.97 25.57 -9.58
C MET A 48 -43.84 26.10 -8.42
N GLY A 49 -43.26 26.95 -7.57
CA GLY A 49 -44.06 27.91 -6.78
C GLY A 49 -43.88 27.93 -5.25
N LYS A 50 -42.72 27.57 -4.68
CA LYS A 50 -42.46 27.79 -3.24
C LYS A 50 -41.27 28.71 -2.99
N THR A 51 -41.48 29.75 -2.18
CA THR A 51 -40.47 30.66 -1.63
C THR A 51 -39.71 29.94 -0.51
N PHE A 52 -38.37 29.96 -0.56
CA PHE A 52 -37.52 29.51 0.55
C PHE A 52 -36.83 30.72 1.18
N GLU A 53 -37.02 30.92 2.48
CA GLU A 53 -36.27 31.91 3.26
C GLU A 53 -34.96 31.27 3.75
N PHE A 54 -33.83 31.88 3.41
CA PHE A 54 -32.54 31.53 3.99
C PHE A 54 -32.28 32.41 5.22
N PRO A 55 -31.75 31.86 6.33
CA PRO A 55 -31.27 32.68 7.44
C PRO A 55 -30.10 33.52 6.95
N SER A 56 -30.20 34.84 7.14
CA SER A 56 -29.19 35.81 6.77
C SER A 56 -27.86 35.56 7.49
N ALA A 57 -26.86 35.05 6.77
CA ALA A 57 -25.45 35.12 7.13
C ALA A 57 -24.65 35.51 5.88
N ASP A 58 -23.88 36.59 6.00
CA ASP A 58 -23.22 37.32 4.92
C ASP A 58 -22.26 36.47 4.08
N LEU A 59 -22.64 36.20 2.83
CA LEU A 59 -21.71 35.73 1.80
C LEU A 59 -20.86 36.90 1.31
N LYS A 60 -19.59 36.98 1.72
CA LYS A 60 -18.61 37.89 1.10
C LYS A 60 -17.85 37.16 -0.01
N PHE A 61 -18.01 37.65 -1.24
CA PHE A 61 -17.17 37.29 -2.38
C PHE A 61 -16.05 38.32 -2.50
N GLU A 62 -14.78 37.93 -2.35
CA GLU A 62 -13.68 38.82 -2.75
C GLU A 62 -13.48 38.77 -4.26
N GLY A 63 -13.48 39.96 -4.90
CA GLY A 63 -13.09 40.13 -6.30
C GLY A 63 -14.19 40.51 -7.30
N LEU A 64 -15.44 40.71 -6.87
CA LEU A 64 -16.50 41.25 -7.72
C LEU A 64 -17.22 42.41 -7.01
N ASP A 65 -16.82 43.64 -7.32
CA ASP A 65 -17.44 44.84 -6.76
C ASP A 65 -18.74 45.14 -7.52
N LEU A 66 -19.84 44.47 -7.14
CA LEU A 66 -21.18 44.81 -7.59
C LEU A 66 -21.87 45.64 -6.50
N PRO A 67 -22.34 46.87 -6.78
CA PRO A 67 -22.99 47.70 -5.77
C PRO A 67 -24.42 47.22 -5.62
N LEU A 68 -24.66 46.21 -4.80
CA LEU A 68 -26.03 45.80 -4.44
C LEU A 68 -26.31 46.22 -3.00
N LYS A 69 -26.90 47.41 -2.86
CA LYS A 69 -27.59 47.80 -1.62
C LYS A 69 -28.89 46.98 -1.55
N PHE A 70 -28.99 46.13 -0.53
CA PHE A 70 -30.22 45.40 -0.23
C PHE A 70 -31.27 46.36 0.37
N GLY A 71 -32.33 46.61 -0.39
CA GLY A 71 -33.51 47.38 0.02
C GLY A 71 -34.77 46.51 -0.05
N ASN A 72 -35.69 46.72 0.87
CA ASN A 72 -36.88 45.90 1.16
C ASN A 72 -37.74 45.46 -0.05
N SER A 73 -38.11 44.18 -0.01
CA SER A 73 -39.36 43.48 -0.39
C SER A 73 -40.28 43.92 -1.54
N SER A 74 -39.89 44.77 -2.48
CA SER A 74 -40.70 44.98 -3.70
C SER A 74 -39.92 45.22 -5.00
N ASP A 75 -38.60 45.01 -5.01
CA ASP A 75 -37.83 45.11 -6.25
C ASP A 75 -37.92 43.80 -7.06
N THR A 76 -38.71 43.84 -8.14
CA THR A 76 -38.76 42.85 -9.23
C THR A 76 -37.42 42.64 -9.96
N LYS A 77 -36.31 43.16 -9.41
CA LYS A 77 -34.97 43.11 -10.00
C LYS A 77 -34.19 41.86 -9.66
N PHE A 78 -34.43 41.17 -8.54
CA PHE A 78 -33.74 39.88 -8.31
C PHE A 78 -34.26 38.81 -9.28
N GLY A 79 -35.58 38.80 -9.49
CA GLY A 79 -36.23 38.02 -10.55
C GLY A 79 -35.75 38.42 -11.94
N ALA A 80 -35.52 39.71 -12.22
CA ALA A 80 -34.98 40.16 -13.51
C ALA A 80 -33.48 39.90 -13.70
N VAL A 81 -32.68 39.80 -12.62
CA VAL A 81 -31.26 39.41 -12.69
C VAL A 81 -31.14 37.92 -12.96
N LEU A 82 -31.97 37.08 -12.31
CA LEU A 82 -32.07 35.65 -12.64
C LEU A 82 -32.70 35.44 -14.02
N SER A 83 -33.76 36.18 -14.36
CA SER A 83 -34.35 36.17 -15.71
C SER A 83 -33.31 36.58 -16.74
N GLY A 84 -32.52 37.64 -16.52
CA GLY A 84 -31.44 38.07 -17.42
C GLY A 84 -30.26 37.11 -17.51
N LEU A 85 -29.99 36.32 -16.45
CA LEU A 85 -29.02 35.22 -16.46
C LEU A 85 -29.54 33.98 -17.22
N PHE A 86 -30.86 33.81 -17.34
CA PHE A 86 -31.50 32.63 -17.95
C PHE A 86 -32.34 32.94 -19.22
N ASP A 87 -32.51 34.20 -19.63
CA ASP A 87 -33.20 34.68 -20.86
C ASP A 87 -32.28 34.68 -22.08
N LYS A 88 -31.42 33.68 -22.15
CA LYS A 88 -30.91 33.21 -23.43
C LYS A 88 -31.36 31.77 -23.57
N LYS A 89 -32.53 31.59 -24.18
CA LYS A 89 -32.94 30.33 -24.82
C LYS A 89 -31.87 29.78 -25.79
N GLU A 90 -30.87 30.59 -26.15
CA GLU A 90 -29.68 30.17 -26.90
C GLU A 90 -28.49 29.71 -26.02
N GLN A 91 -28.33 30.16 -24.76
CA GLN A 91 -27.21 29.72 -23.90
C GLN A 91 -27.54 28.52 -23.00
N LYS A 92 -28.82 28.20 -22.79
CA LYS A 92 -29.23 26.94 -22.15
C LYS A 92 -29.04 25.72 -23.08
N LYS A 93 -28.95 25.96 -24.39
CA LYS A 93 -28.69 24.92 -25.39
C LYS A 93 -27.23 24.46 -25.35
N ASP A 94 -26.27 25.38 -25.25
CA ASP A 94 -24.84 25.06 -25.32
C ASP A 94 -24.25 24.37 -24.07
N LEU A 95 -24.88 24.45 -22.89
CA LEU A 95 -24.45 23.69 -21.70
C LEU A 95 -25.05 22.26 -21.63
N LEU A 96 -26.14 21.99 -22.36
CA LEU A 96 -26.81 20.69 -22.40
C LEU A 96 -26.67 19.96 -23.76
N SER A 97 -26.12 20.60 -24.79
CA SER A 97 -25.87 19.98 -26.11
C SER A 97 -24.39 20.05 -26.47
N GLY A 98 -23.53 19.54 -25.59
CA GLY A 98 -22.11 19.34 -25.89
C GLY A 98 -21.84 17.94 -26.43
N PRO A 99 -20.65 17.67 -26.98
CA PRO A 99 -20.31 16.34 -27.52
C PRO A 99 -20.28 15.23 -26.45
N CYS A 100 -20.35 15.59 -25.16
CA CYS A 100 -20.50 14.66 -24.03
C CYS A 100 -21.94 14.58 -23.47
N ASN A 101 -22.95 15.15 -24.14
CA ASN A 101 -24.34 15.09 -23.67
C ASN A 101 -25.34 14.80 -24.83
N PRO A 102 -25.95 13.59 -24.87
CA PRO A 102 -25.76 12.48 -23.92
C PRO A 102 -24.32 11.93 -23.98
N ASN A 103 -23.86 11.28 -22.89
CA ASN A 103 -22.51 10.71 -22.84
C ASN A 103 -22.33 9.69 -23.97
N PRO A 104 -21.42 9.92 -24.94
CA PRO A 104 -21.20 9.00 -26.04
C PRO A 104 -20.37 7.77 -25.62
N CYS A 105 -19.66 7.83 -24.49
CA CYS A 105 -18.85 6.72 -24.00
C CYS A 105 -19.74 5.63 -23.41
N GLN A 106 -19.62 4.42 -23.95
CA GLN A 106 -20.36 3.24 -23.53
C GLN A 106 -19.73 2.62 -22.28
N ASN A 107 -20.41 1.60 -21.72
CA ASN A 107 -19.93 0.78 -20.61
C ASN A 107 -19.40 1.55 -19.37
N GLY A 108 -19.93 2.76 -19.14
CA GLY A 108 -19.54 3.60 -18.00
C GLY A 108 -18.31 4.48 -18.25
N GLY A 109 -17.82 4.56 -19.49
CA GLY A 109 -16.70 5.43 -19.86
C GLY A 109 -16.95 6.91 -19.56
N THR A 110 -15.87 7.62 -19.21
CA THR A 110 -15.95 9.04 -18.85
C THR A 110 -15.64 9.92 -20.06
N CYS A 111 -16.59 10.76 -20.47
CA CYS A 111 -16.41 11.68 -21.58
C CYS A 111 -15.75 13.00 -21.17
N SER A 112 -14.72 13.40 -21.92
CA SER A 112 -14.10 14.72 -21.83
C SER A 112 -14.20 15.46 -23.15
N LYS A 113 -14.64 16.72 -23.12
CA LYS A 113 -14.71 17.59 -24.30
C LYS A 113 -13.30 18.02 -24.71
N THR A 114 -12.88 17.71 -25.93
CA THR A 114 -11.54 18.04 -26.47
C THR A 114 -11.56 19.24 -27.43
N GLY A 115 -12.74 19.64 -27.90
CA GLY A 115 -12.96 20.74 -28.83
C GLY A 115 -14.43 21.11 -28.87
N LEU A 116 -14.84 22.04 -29.75
CA LEU A 116 -16.24 22.52 -29.78
C LEU A 116 -17.26 21.39 -29.99
N ASP A 117 -16.96 20.51 -30.94
CA ASP A 117 -17.78 19.34 -31.32
C ASP A 117 -17.04 18.00 -31.18
N SER A 118 -15.86 18.00 -30.55
CA SER A 118 -15.06 16.78 -30.34
C SER A 118 -14.99 16.38 -28.88
N PHE A 119 -14.95 15.07 -28.66
CA PHE A 119 -14.81 14.46 -27.34
C PHE A 119 -13.72 13.38 -27.36
N SER A 120 -13.38 12.88 -26.16
CA SER A 120 -12.55 11.71 -25.94
C SER A 120 -13.12 10.94 -24.76
N CYS A 121 -13.14 9.62 -24.87
CA CYS A 121 -13.57 8.72 -23.81
C CYS A 121 -12.35 8.18 -23.05
N ASN A 122 -12.42 8.24 -21.72
CA ASN A 122 -11.56 7.45 -20.86
C ASN A 122 -12.28 6.13 -20.53
N CYS A 123 -11.71 5.02 -20.97
CA CYS A 123 -12.24 3.68 -20.77
C CYS A 123 -11.57 2.93 -19.60
N VAL A 124 -10.59 3.52 -18.92
CA VAL A 124 -9.92 2.92 -17.76
C VAL A 124 -10.97 2.61 -16.68
N GLY A 125 -10.94 1.38 -16.18
CA GLY A 125 -11.85 0.84 -15.18
C GLY A 125 -13.23 0.43 -15.70
N THR A 126 -13.46 0.43 -17.02
CA THR A 126 -14.74 0.00 -17.62
C THR A 126 -14.76 -1.46 -18.07
N ASN A 127 -13.61 -2.12 -18.14
CA ASN A 127 -13.37 -3.41 -18.81
C ASN A 127 -13.53 -3.40 -20.35
N PHE A 128 -13.70 -2.23 -20.97
CA PHE A 128 -13.81 -2.08 -22.42
C PHE A 128 -12.75 -1.10 -22.94
N THR A 129 -12.50 -1.16 -24.25
CA THR A 129 -11.56 -0.28 -24.96
C THR A 129 -12.23 0.34 -26.20
N GLY A 130 -11.45 1.00 -27.04
CA GLY A 130 -11.92 1.68 -28.24
C GLY A 130 -12.29 3.13 -28.00
N ALA A 131 -12.59 3.86 -29.08
CA ALA A 131 -12.81 5.31 -29.03
C ALA A 131 -14.01 5.72 -28.16
N VAL A 132 -14.98 4.81 -27.98
CA VAL A 132 -16.18 5.02 -27.17
C VAL A 132 -16.41 3.91 -26.13
N CYS A 133 -15.39 3.13 -25.78
CA CYS A 133 -15.47 2.07 -24.78
C CYS A 133 -16.47 0.95 -25.11
N ASP A 134 -16.59 0.58 -26.38
CA ASP A 134 -17.51 -0.44 -26.90
C ASP A 134 -16.82 -1.68 -27.48
N GLU A 135 -15.49 -1.70 -27.47
CA GLU A 135 -14.67 -2.80 -27.95
C GLU A 135 -14.19 -3.67 -26.78
N GLU A 136 -14.08 -4.98 -27.02
CA GLU A 136 -13.46 -5.90 -26.08
C GLU A 136 -11.93 -5.75 -26.14
N PRO A 137 -11.23 -5.65 -25.00
CA PRO A 137 -9.77 -5.57 -24.99
C PRO A 137 -9.12 -6.84 -25.53
N ILE A 138 -7.94 -6.67 -26.14
CA ILE A 138 -7.20 -7.77 -26.75
C ILE A 138 -6.30 -8.48 -25.73
N HIS A 139 -6.13 -9.78 -25.92
CA HIS A 139 -5.12 -10.57 -25.22
C HIS A 139 -3.79 -10.44 -25.96
N ILE A 140 -2.76 -9.96 -25.27
CA ILE A 140 -1.42 -9.78 -25.84
C ILE A 140 -0.61 -11.03 -25.58
N ASN A 141 -0.10 -11.64 -26.64
CA ASN A 141 0.76 -12.81 -26.58
C ASN A 141 1.88 -12.72 -27.62
N CYS A 142 2.65 -13.80 -27.78
CA CYS A 142 3.78 -13.86 -28.70
C CYS A 142 3.45 -13.55 -30.17
N THR A 143 2.19 -13.74 -30.60
CA THR A 143 1.79 -13.61 -32.02
C THR A 143 1.33 -12.21 -32.41
N ASN A 144 0.88 -11.41 -31.45
CA ASN A 144 0.35 -10.05 -31.66
C ASN A 144 1.05 -9.01 -30.77
N PHE A 145 2.23 -9.34 -30.26
CA PHE A 145 3.00 -8.48 -29.37
C PHE A 145 3.26 -7.06 -29.94
N ASP A 146 3.41 -6.93 -31.27
CA ASP A 146 3.60 -5.63 -31.93
C ASP A 146 2.45 -4.64 -31.68
N GLU A 147 1.24 -5.13 -31.42
CA GLU A 147 0.04 -4.32 -31.11
C GLU A 147 0.14 -3.63 -29.73
N LEU A 148 1.01 -4.13 -28.85
CA LEU A 148 1.21 -3.61 -27.49
C LEU A 148 1.73 -2.16 -27.49
N SER A 149 2.40 -1.75 -28.57
CA SER A 149 2.89 -0.38 -28.73
C SER A 149 1.77 0.66 -28.83
N GLU A 150 0.56 0.29 -29.24
CA GLU A 150 -0.60 1.18 -29.34
C GLU A 150 -1.69 0.86 -28.30
N THR A 151 -1.52 -0.24 -27.58
CA THR A 151 -2.51 -0.74 -26.62
C THR A 151 -2.53 0.11 -25.34
N VAL A 152 -3.71 0.67 -25.03
CA VAL A 152 -3.96 1.43 -23.79
C VAL A 152 -4.53 0.53 -22.69
N ILE A 153 -5.43 -0.39 -23.05
CA ILE A 153 -6.06 -1.35 -22.14
C ILE A 153 -5.93 -2.73 -22.78
N ALA A 154 -5.31 -3.67 -22.07
CA ALA A 154 -5.19 -5.07 -22.49
C ALA A 154 -6.09 -5.98 -21.65
N ALA A 155 -6.60 -7.05 -22.25
CA ALA A 155 -7.29 -8.11 -21.50
C ALA A 155 -6.31 -8.90 -20.64
N SER A 156 -5.19 -9.35 -21.22
CA SER A 156 -4.04 -9.92 -20.52
C SER A 156 -2.76 -9.65 -21.31
N VAL A 157 -1.60 -9.80 -20.66
CA VAL A 157 -0.28 -9.79 -21.29
C VAL A 157 0.43 -11.07 -20.91
N GLU A 158 0.65 -11.97 -21.87
CA GLU A 158 1.21 -13.30 -21.66
C GLU A 158 2.37 -13.56 -22.63
N ILE A 159 3.59 -13.43 -22.14
CA ILE A 159 4.82 -13.63 -22.91
C ILE A 159 5.50 -14.88 -22.37
N LEU A 160 5.36 -16.00 -23.08
CA LEU A 160 5.83 -17.33 -22.63
C LEU A 160 7.02 -17.81 -23.45
N SER A 161 7.51 -19.02 -23.22
CA SER A 161 8.66 -19.61 -23.93
C SER A 161 8.51 -19.68 -25.45
N GLU A 162 7.29 -19.67 -25.99
CA GLU A 162 7.06 -19.64 -27.44
C GLU A 162 7.46 -18.29 -28.09
N CYS A 163 7.71 -17.25 -27.29
CA CYS A 163 8.21 -15.93 -27.70
C CYS A 163 9.73 -15.93 -28.00
N SER A 164 10.32 -17.05 -28.41
CA SER A 164 11.78 -17.22 -28.55
C SER A 164 12.30 -17.11 -30.00
N ASP A 165 11.44 -16.99 -31.00
CA ASP A 165 11.89 -16.79 -32.39
C ASP A 165 12.34 -15.34 -32.63
N SER A 166 13.12 -15.14 -33.70
CA SER A 166 13.71 -13.88 -34.16
C SER A 166 12.73 -12.72 -34.40
N SER A 167 11.41 -12.96 -34.35
CA SER A 167 10.37 -11.94 -34.43
C SER A 167 10.07 -11.24 -33.09
N PHE A 168 10.52 -11.78 -31.97
CA PHE A 168 10.26 -11.19 -30.65
C PHE A 168 11.34 -10.17 -30.27
N PRO A 169 11.02 -9.05 -29.58
CA PRO A 169 12.02 -8.09 -29.16
C PRO A 169 13.11 -8.75 -28.32
N THR A 170 14.35 -8.57 -28.78
CA THR A 170 15.54 -8.82 -27.98
C THR A 170 15.88 -7.54 -27.21
N GLY A 171 16.04 -7.66 -25.90
CA GLY A 171 16.39 -6.53 -25.04
C GLY A 171 15.21 -5.94 -24.25
N PRO A 172 15.11 -4.60 -24.13
CA PRO A 172 14.10 -3.95 -23.29
C PRO A 172 12.66 -4.12 -23.81
N LEU A 173 11.77 -4.57 -22.92
CA LEU A 173 10.33 -4.55 -23.08
C LEU A 173 9.78 -3.22 -22.52
N ASN A 174 9.38 -2.30 -23.41
CA ASN A 174 8.82 -1.01 -23.02
C ASN A 174 7.34 -0.90 -23.40
N LEU A 175 6.50 -0.60 -22.41
CA LEU A 175 5.04 -0.54 -22.48
C LEU A 175 4.55 0.89 -22.18
N PRO A 176 4.88 1.89 -23.02
CA PRO A 176 4.67 3.29 -22.67
C PRO A 176 3.20 3.73 -22.72
N ASN A 177 2.33 3.02 -23.43
CA ASN A 177 0.93 3.42 -23.60
C ASN A 177 -0.04 2.63 -22.73
N LEU A 178 0.42 1.49 -22.19
CA LEU A 178 -0.42 0.60 -21.40
C LEU A 178 -0.76 1.26 -20.05
N LEU A 179 -2.06 1.50 -19.82
CA LEU A 179 -2.60 2.11 -18.61
C LEU A 179 -3.30 1.08 -17.70
N GLU A 180 -3.87 0.03 -18.28
CA GLU A 180 -4.60 -1.00 -17.52
C GLU A 180 -4.47 -2.39 -18.17
N VAL A 181 -4.32 -3.42 -17.34
CA VAL A 181 -4.49 -4.82 -17.74
C VAL A 181 -5.64 -5.40 -16.92
N LEU A 182 -6.66 -5.92 -17.58
CA LEU A 182 -7.87 -6.38 -16.88
C LEU A 182 -7.68 -7.72 -16.16
N GLY A 183 -6.93 -8.61 -16.77
CA GLY A 183 -6.53 -9.90 -16.23
C GLY A 183 -5.05 -9.88 -15.85
N ASP A 184 -4.31 -10.85 -16.37
CA ASP A 184 -2.97 -11.18 -15.89
C ASP A 184 -1.85 -10.53 -16.70
N PHE A 185 -0.75 -10.27 -16.02
CA PHE A 185 0.53 -9.89 -16.61
C PHE A 185 1.55 -10.98 -16.28
N LEU A 186 1.79 -11.86 -17.25
CA LEU A 186 2.66 -13.02 -17.13
C LEU A 186 3.80 -12.91 -18.15
N ILE A 187 5.03 -12.98 -17.66
CA ILE A 187 6.22 -13.16 -18.48
C ILE A 187 7.01 -14.34 -17.92
N ASP A 188 7.19 -15.36 -18.75
CA ASP A 188 7.79 -16.63 -18.37
C ASP A 188 8.74 -17.15 -19.46
N GLU A 189 9.80 -17.84 -19.02
CA GLU A 189 10.76 -18.55 -19.85
C GLU A 189 11.26 -17.75 -21.07
N ASN A 190 11.64 -16.48 -20.87
CA ASN A 190 12.14 -15.63 -21.95
C ASN A 190 13.62 -15.27 -21.79
N GLU A 191 14.45 -15.79 -22.70
CA GLU A 191 15.90 -15.58 -22.71
C GLU A 191 16.34 -14.27 -23.41
N ASN A 192 15.41 -13.44 -23.86
CA ASN A 192 15.70 -12.25 -24.66
C ASN A 192 15.43 -10.94 -23.91
N ILE A 193 14.49 -10.93 -22.97
CA ILE A 193 14.11 -9.73 -22.23
C ILE A 193 15.20 -9.35 -21.23
N THR A 194 15.72 -8.13 -21.36
CA THR A 194 16.74 -7.59 -20.45
C THR A 194 16.19 -6.60 -19.43
N SER A 195 15.03 -6.00 -19.72
CA SER A 195 14.33 -5.11 -18.80
C SER A 195 12.85 -5.00 -19.15
N ILE A 196 12.01 -4.71 -18.16
CA ILE A 196 10.57 -4.47 -18.35
C ILE A 196 10.26 -3.06 -17.82
N THR A 197 9.60 -2.23 -18.62
CA THR A 197 9.18 -0.89 -18.24
C THR A 197 7.72 -0.68 -18.61
N ALA A 198 6.85 -0.57 -17.60
CA ALA A 198 5.42 -0.28 -17.74
C ALA A 198 5.03 0.87 -16.80
N ASN A 199 5.77 1.97 -16.87
CA ASN A 199 5.66 3.06 -15.90
C ASN A 199 4.42 3.95 -16.07
N ASN A 200 3.54 3.68 -17.03
CA ASN A 200 2.22 4.33 -17.14
C ASN A 200 1.08 3.38 -16.76
N LEU A 201 1.38 2.10 -16.49
CA LEU A 201 0.38 1.13 -16.07
C LEU A 201 -0.09 1.49 -14.66
N GLU A 202 -1.38 1.75 -14.48
CA GLU A 202 -1.97 2.19 -13.22
C GLU A 202 -2.63 1.02 -12.47
N ARG A 203 -3.16 0.02 -13.18
CA ARG A 203 -3.96 -1.05 -12.59
C ARG A 203 -3.78 -2.38 -13.30
N ILE A 204 -3.72 -3.46 -12.52
CA ILE A 204 -3.84 -4.84 -13.01
C ILE A 204 -4.96 -5.53 -12.22
N GLY A 205 -5.94 -6.09 -12.92
CA GLY A 205 -7.07 -6.77 -12.30
C GLY A 205 -6.77 -8.19 -11.83
N GLY A 206 -5.85 -8.90 -12.50
CA GLY A 206 -5.35 -10.22 -12.10
C GLY A 206 -4.01 -10.13 -11.37
N PHE A 207 -3.09 -11.02 -11.72
CA PHE A 207 -1.76 -11.11 -11.11
C PHE A 207 -0.61 -10.54 -11.97
N ILE A 208 0.53 -10.29 -11.33
CA ILE A 208 1.82 -10.16 -12.02
C ILE A 208 2.67 -11.39 -11.69
N GLN A 209 3.20 -12.04 -12.72
CA GLN A 209 4.21 -13.09 -12.58
C GLN A 209 5.32 -12.86 -13.59
N ILE A 210 6.54 -12.64 -13.09
CA ILE A 210 7.75 -12.43 -13.90
C ILE A 210 8.76 -13.47 -13.46
N GLN A 211 8.99 -14.46 -14.32
CA GLN A 211 9.81 -15.59 -13.94
C GLN A 211 10.67 -16.16 -15.06
N ASN A 212 11.71 -16.89 -14.67
CA ASN A 212 12.61 -17.61 -15.59
C ASN A 212 13.22 -16.68 -16.66
N LEU A 213 13.60 -15.44 -16.29
CA LEU A 213 14.21 -14.46 -17.19
C LEU A 213 15.71 -14.28 -16.89
N PRO A 214 16.60 -15.11 -17.48
CA PRO A 214 18.02 -15.16 -17.10
C PRO A 214 18.83 -13.90 -17.45
N PHE A 215 18.29 -12.98 -18.26
CA PHE A 215 18.95 -11.72 -18.61
C PHE A 215 18.24 -10.49 -18.06
N LEU A 216 17.20 -10.65 -17.26
CA LEU A 216 16.46 -9.54 -16.68
C LEU A 216 17.34 -8.78 -15.67
N THR A 217 17.52 -7.50 -15.93
CA THR A 217 18.26 -6.57 -15.06
C THR A 217 17.36 -5.58 -14.34
N SER A 218 16.15 -5.34 -14.86
CA SER A 218 15.19 -4.46 -14.20
C SER A 218 13.74 -4.74 -14.59
N ALA A 219 12.83 -4.50 -13.65
CA ALA A 219 11.39 -4.50 -13.88
C ALA A 219 10.77 -3.29 -13.17
N SER A 220 10.18 -2.36 -13.92
CA SER A 220 9.69 -1.08 -13.43
C SER A 220 8.20 -0.89 -13.76
N PHE A 221 7.40 -0.68 -12.71
CA PHE A 221 5.95 -0.47 -12.73
C PHE A 221 5.60 0.70 -11.80
N ASP A 222 6.25 1.85 -12.02
CA ASP A 222 6.30 2.91 -11.02
C ASP A 222 4.97 3.64 -10.79
N SER A 223 4.06 3.64 -11.76
CA SER A 223 2.71 4.22 -11.63
C SER A 223 1.63 3.23 -11.23
N LEU A 224 1.98 1.93 -11.12
CA LEU A 224 1.00 0.90 -10.79
C LEU A 224 0.51 1.11 -9.37
N GLU A 225 -0.80 1.25 -9.18
CA GLU A 225 -1.42 1.51 -7.87
C GLU A 225 -1.97 0.24 -7.23
N THR A 226 -2.53 -0.68 -8.02
CA THR A 226 -3.19 -1.90 -7.52
C THR A 226 -2.91 -3.12 -8.39
N ILE A 227 -2.66 -4.26 -7.74
CA ILE A 227 -2.71 -5.61 -8.33
C ILE A 227 -3.87 -6.35 -7.67
N GLY A 228 -4.76 -6.95 -8.46
CA GLY A 228 -5.99 -7.56 -7.95
C GLY A 228 -5.80 -8.93 -7.31
N GLU A 229 -4.76 -9.69 -7.69
CA GLU A 229 -4.44 -10.99 -7.10
C GLU A 229 -3.05 -10.98 -6.44
N PHE A 230 -2.04 -11.65 -7.02
CA PHE A 230 -0.70 -11.77 -6.46
C PHE A 230 0.37 -11.07 -7.30
N LEU A 231 1.53 -10.87 -6.67
CA LEU A 231 2.77 -10.46 -7.31
C LEU A 231 3.84 -11.52 -7.08
N GLN A 232 4.40 -12.03 -8.17
CA GLN A 232 5.47 -13.03 -8.18
C GLN A 232 6.66 -12.56 -9.02
N ILE A 233 7.84 -12.54 -8.41
CA ILE A 233 9.12 -12.39 -9.09
C ILE A 233 9.94 -13.63 -8.72
N LEU A 234 10.07 -14.56 -9.66
CA LEU A 234 10.57 -15.93 -9.40
C LEU A 234 11.70 -16.31 -10.36
N ASP A 235 12.69 -17.09 -9.91
CA ASP A 235 13.63 -17.78 -10.79
C ASP A 235 14.39 -16.89 -11.80
N ASN A 236 14.59 -15.60 -11.50
CA ASN A 236 15.35 -14.68 -12.35
C ASN A 236 16.84 -14.72 -11.98
N GLN A 237 17.49 -15.84 -12.31
CA GLN A 237 18.87 -16.18 -11.94
C GLN A 237 19.93 -15.61 -12.90
N GLY A 238 19.85 -14.30 -13.17
CA GLY A 238 20.79 -13.63 -14.05
C GLY A 238 22.18 -13.44 -13.45
N SER A 239 23.15 -13.06 -14.29
CA SER A 239 24.54 -12.82 -13.87
C SER A 239 24.84 -11.37 -13.44
N GLY A 240 23.89 -10.46 -13.62
CA GLY A 240 24.01 -9.04 -13.27
C GLY A 240 23.10 -8.61 -12.14
N ASP A 241 22.95 -7.30 -11.95
CA ASP A 241 22.02 -6.74 -10.97
C ASP A 241 20.58 -6.85 -11.48
N LEU A 242 19.66 -7.26 -10.60
CA LEU A 242 18.21 -7.21 -10.82
C LEU A 242 17.58 -6.16 -9.90
N THR A 243 16.92 -5.17 -10.50
CA THR A 243 16.19 -4.10 -9.78
C THR A 243 14.70 -4.12 -10.11
N VAL A 244 13.87 -4.32 -9.10
CA VAL A 244 12.40 -4.32 -9.20
C VAL A 244 11.83 -3.07 -8.51
N SER A 245 10.98 -2.30 -9.21
CA SER A 245 10.46 -1.02 -8.71
C SER A 245 8.95 -0.89 -8.91
N PHE A 246 8.24 -0.63 -7.80
CA PHE A 246 6.80 -0.37 -7.74
C PHE A 246 6.53 0.84 -6.84
N LYS A 247 6.81 2.05 -7.36
CA LYS A 247 6.78 3.28 -6.54
C LYS A 247 5.39 3.67 -6.01
N SER A 248 4.34 3.48 -6.80
CA SER A 248 2.99 3.94 -6.47
C SER A 248 2.07 2.82 -5.97
N LEU A 249 2.55 1.57 -5.93
CA LEU A 249 1.74 0.41 -5.59
C LEU A 249 1.28 0.52 -4.15
N ARG A 250 -0.03 0.48 -3.93
CA ARG A 250 -0.67 0.63 -2.61
C ARG A 250 -1.16 -0.70 -2.04
N THR A 251 -1.69 -1.57 -2.90
CA THR A 251 -2.28 -2.85 -2.50
C THR A 251 -1.92 -3.97 -3.46
N VAL A 252 -1.63 -5.14 -2.90
CA VAL A 252 -1.58 -6.41 -3.65
C VAL A 252 -2.66 -7.32 -3.10
N GLY A 253 -3.63 -7.61 -3.95
CA GLY A 253 -4.74 -8.50 -3.68
C GLY A 253 -5.77 -7.96 -2.69
N PHE A 254 -6.71 -8.83 -2.35
CA PHE A 254 -7.81 -8.56 -1.43
C PHE A 254 -7.54 -9.18 -0.06
N GLU A 255 -7.96 -8.47 0.99
CA GLU A 255 -7.84 -8.96 2.35
C GLU A 255 -8.61 -10.28 2.56
N GLY A 256 -7.89 -11.31 3.03
CA GLY A 256 -8.46 -12.60 3.40
C GLY A 256 -8.59 -13.58 2.24
N ASP A 257 -8.21 -13.20 1.03
CA ASP A 257 -8.09 -14.12 -0.09
C ASP A 257 -6.71 -14.82 -0.06
N PRO A 258 -6.65 -16.16 0.05
CA PRO A 258 -5.38 -16.88 0.09
C PRO A 258 -4.53 -16.72 -1.18
N SER A 259 -5.12 -16.32 -2.32
CA SER A 259 -4.43 -16.03 -3.57
C SER A 259 -3.75 -14.65 -3.61
N SER A 260 -3.96 -13.79 -2.60
CA SER A 260 -3.53 -12.39 -2.60
C SER A 260 -2.16 -12.16 -1.95
N PHE A 261 -1.07 -12.64 -2.55
CA PHE A 261 0.26 -12.66 -1.92
C PHE A 261 1.35 -11.94 -2.70
N VAL A 262 2.48 -11.70 -2.05
CA VAL A 262 3.72 -11.24 -2.69
C VAL A 262 4.81 -12.29 -2.46
N GLN A 263 5.43 -12.73 -3.55
CA GLN A 263 6.53 -13.69 -3.55
C GLN A 263 7.71 -13.16 -4.34
N LEU A 264 8.85 -13.08 -3.66
CA LEU A 264 10.15 -12.70 -4.24
C LEU A 264 11.10 -13.86 -3.98
N ASN A 265 11.06 -14.86 -4.84
CA ASN A 265 11.79 -16.11 -4.60
C ASN A 265 12.82 -16.40 -5.69
N ASP A 266 13.87 -17.11 -5.30
CA ASP A 266 14.80 -17.70 -6.26
C ASP A 266 15.33 -16.64 -7.26
N ASN A 267 15.61 -15.40 -6.81
CA ASN A 267 16.25 -14.36 -7.62
C ASN A 267 17.74 -14.23 -7.29
N GLY A 268 18.57 -14.07 -8.32
CA GLY A 268 20.02 -14.17 -8.20
C GLY A 268 20.80 -13.03 -8.84
N GLY A 269 22.10 -13.26 -9.02
CA GLY A 269 23.03 -12.33 -9.66
C GLY A 269 23.96 -11.59 -8.70
N THR A 270 24.50 -10.46 -9.13
CA THR A 270 25.41 -9.65 -8.30
C THR A 270 24.67 -8.86 -7.23
N ALA A 271 23.47 -8.40 -7.55
CA ALA A 271 22.56 -7.77 -6.60
C ALA A 271 21.11 -8.05 -6.95
N PHE A 272 20.27 -8.27 -5.94
CA PHE A 272 18.82 -8.29 -6.07
C PHE A 272 18.23 -7.18 -5.19
N SER A 273 17.50 -6.26 -5.82
CA SER A 273 16.80 -5.20 -5.10
C SER A 273 15.34 -5.10 -5.51
N ALA A 274 14.46 -4.92 -4.54
CA ALA A 274 13.02 -4.75 -4.76
C ALA A 274 12.47 -3.63 -3.87
N SER A 275 11.81 -2.64 -4.47
CA SER A 275 11.35 -1.43 -3.77
C SER A 275 9.85 -1.17 -3.96
N PHE A 276 9.15 -1.05 -2.84
CA PHE A 276 7.70 -0.82 -2.75
C PHE A 276 7.40 0.32 -1.76
N PRO A 277 7.80 1.57 -2.06
CA PRO A 277 7.75 2.67 -1.08
C PRO A 277 6.35 3.08 -0.64
N SER A 278 5.32 2.79 -1.44
CA SER A 278 3.92 3.17 -1.14
C SER A 278 3.00 2.00 -0.78
N LEU A 279 3.53 0.77 -0.72
CA LEU A 279 2.72 -0.43 -0.49
C LEU A 279 2.23 -0.42 0.95
N LEU A 280 0.91 -0.43 1.15
CA LEU A 280 0.26 -0.33 2.45
C LEU A 280 -0.16 -1.70 2.99
N THR A 281 -0.71 -2.56 2.12
CA THR A 281 -1.29 -3.85 2.52
C THR A 281 -1.03 -4.96 1.51
N ILE A 282 -0.78 -6.16 2.01
CA ILE A 282 -0.73 -7.41 1.24
C ILE A 282 -1.87 -8.31 1.72
N GLY A 283 -2.75 -8.73 0.82
CA GLY A 283 -4.02 -9.40 1.14
C GLY A 283 -3.93 -10.77 1.82
N SER A 284 -2.76 -11.42 1.73
CA SER A 284 -2.43 -12.70 2.36
C SER A 284 -1.01 -12.65 2.92
N PHE A 285 0.00 -13.19 2.23
CA PHE A 285 1.35 -13.34 2.79
C PHE A 285 2.43 -12.63 1.98
N LEU A 286 3.54 -12.32 2.64
CA LEU A 286 4.79 -11.90 2.02
C LEU A 286 5.84 -13.00 2.22
N GLN A 287 6.38 -13.52 1.12
CA GLN A 287 7.46 -14.48 1.15
C GLN A 287 8.64 -14.00 0.32
N ILE A 288 9.83 -14.04 0.92
CA ILE A 288 11.11 -13.68 0.32
C ILE A 288 12.06 -14.83 0.58
N ARG A 289 12.28 -15.68 -0.42
CA ARG A 289 12.92 -16.99 -0.20
C ARG A 289 13.98 -17.34 -1.24
N ASP A 290 15.07 -17.99 -0.84
CA ASP A 290 16.08 -18.54 -1.76
C ASP A 290 16.70 -17.51 -2.73
N ASN A 291 16.72 -16.22 -2.36
CA ASN A 291 17.44 -15.24 -3.16
C ASN A 291 18.93 -15.34 -2.85
N ASN A 292 19.72 -15.64 -3.88
CA ASN A 292 21.14 -16.01 -3.74
C ASN A 292 22.11 -14.92 -4.25
N ALA A 293 21.61 -13.72 -4.55
CA ALA A 293 22.43 -12.60 -4.98
C ALA A 293 23.43 -12.15 -3.89
N GLU A 294 24.62 -11.68 -4.26
CA GLU A 294 25.64 -11.26 -3.27
C GLU A 294 25.16 -10.13 -2.36
N ARG A 295 24.33 -9.23 -2.92
CA ARG A 295 23.73 -8.07 -2.27
C ARG A 295 22.22 -8.15 -2.39
N ILE A 296 21.50 -8.16 -1.27
CA ILE A 296 20.04 -8.24 -1.26
C ILE A 296 19.46 -7.02 -0.54
N SER A 297 18.47 -6.36 -1.15
CA SER A 297 17.75 -5.25 -0.52
C SER A 297 16.27 -5.26 -0.90
N VAL A 298 15.41 -5.56 0.07
CA VAL A 298 13.95 -5.46 -0.10
C VAL A 298 13.42 -4.41 0.85
N SER A 299 12.69 -3.42 0.32
CA SER A 299 12.22 -2.27 1.09
C SER A 299 10.74 -2.01 0.85
N MET A 300 9.95 -2.08 1.92
CA MET A 300 8.52 -1.75 1.94
C MET A 300 8.22 -0.82 3.13
N PRO A 301 8.69 0.44 3.10
CA PRO A 301 8.68 1.35 4.25
C PRO A 301 7.27 1.77 4.71
N ALA A 302 6.28 1.78 3.82
CA ALA A 302 4.90 2.14 4.14
C ALA A 302 4.00 0.93 4.48
N LEU A 303 4.53 -0.30 4.44
CA LEU A 303 3.74 -1.50 4.63
C LEU A 303 3.22 -1.55 6.06
N GLU A 304 1.91 -1.43 6.25
CA GLU A 304 1.29 -1.41 7.57
C GLU A 304 0.79 -2.78 7.99
N ARG A 305 0.39 -3.64 7.03
CA ARG A 305 -0.29 -4.89 7.35
C ARG A 305 -0.07 -6.00 6.32
N ILE A 306 0.18 -7.20 6.83
CA ILE A 306 0.17 -8.46 6.08
C ILE A 306 -0.88 -9.36 6.71
N ILE A 307 -1.85 -9.86 5.94
CA ILE A 307 -3.03 -10.55 6.50
C ILE A 307 -2.73 -11.95 7.02
N SER A 308 -1.70 -12.62 6.53
CA SER A 308 -1.37 -14.00 6.88
C SER A 308 0.01 -14.02 7.55
N PHE A 309 1.09 -14.17 6.79
CA PHE A 309 2.43 -14.34 7.37
C PHE A 309 3.51 -13.60 6.60
N LEU A 310 4.64 -13.41 7.29
CA LEU A 310 5.87 -12.85 6.74
C LEU A 310 6.97 -13.91 6.85
N SER A 311 7.46 -14.41 5.71
CA SER A 311 8.54 -15.41 5.67
C SER A 311 9.72 -14.87 4.88
N VAL A 312 10.85 -14.64 5.55
CA VAL A 312 12.12 -14.27 4.95
C VAL A 312 13.12 -15.39 5.22
N THR A 313 13.32 -16.29 4.25
CA THR A 313 14.08 -17.52 4.48
C THR A 313 15.12 -17.82 3.40
N ARG A 314 16.27 -18.38 3.77
CA ARG A 314 17.29 -18.84 2.82
C ARG A 314 17.79 -17.75 1.85
N ASN A 315 17.89 -16.50 2.29
CA ASN A 315 18.47 -15.43 1.48
C ASN A 315 19.98 -15.35 1.73
N THR A 316 20.75 -16.07 0.92
CA THR A 316 22.17 -16.41 1.20
C THR A 316 23.18 -15.33 0.80
N GLY A 317 22.72 -14.13 0.46
CA GLY A 317 23.59 -13.01 0.10
C GLY A 317 24.54 -12.63 1.24
N SER A 318 25.72 -12.11 0.90
CA SER A 318 26.72 -11.68 1.88
C SER A 318 26.32 -10.41 2.62
N VAL A 319 25.48 -9.58 2.00
CA VAL A 319 24.87 -8.41 2.63
C VAL A 319 23.40 -8.40 2.28
N ALA A 320 22.53 -8.53 3.27
CA ALA A 320 21.08 -8.55 3.09
C ALA A 320 20.39 -7.53 3.99
N SER A 321 19.38 -6.86 3.44
CA SER A 321 18.55 -5.88 4.16
C SER A 321 17.08 -6.05 3.80
N PHE A 322 16.23 -6.12 4.82
CA PHE A 322 14.78 -6.26 4.69
C PHE A 322 14.14 -5.20 5.58
N THR A 323 13.41 -4.24 5.00
CA THR A 323 12.96 -3.01 5.70
C THR A 323 11.44 -2.89 5.72
N PHE A 324 10.85 -2.97 6.94
CA PHE A 324 9.41 -2.91 7.18
C PHE A 324 9.03 -2.05 8.43
N PRO A 325 9.53 -0.80 8.56
CA PRO A 325 9.41 0.00 9.79
C PRO A 325 7.97 0.34 10.19
N SER A 326 7.04 0.43 9.22
CA SER A 326 5.64 0.78 9.47
C SER A 326 4.74 -0.43 9.71
N LEU A 327 5.28 -1.66 9.67
CA LEU A 327 4.48 -2.88 9.81
C LEU A 327 3.94 -2.96 11.23
N LYS A 328 2.62 -2.91 11.38
CA LYS A 328 1.93 -2.91 12.69
C LYS A 328 1.52 -4.30 13.13
N SER A 329 1.09 -5.13 12.19
CA SER A 329 0.67 -6.49 12.48
C SER A 329 0.87 -7.43 11.29
N THR A 330 1.12 -8.69 11.61
CA THR A 330 0.91 -9.83 10.71
C THR A 330 -0.31 -10.64 11.20
N GLY A 331 -0.69 -11.70 10.50
CA GLY A 331 -1.55 -12.75 11.07
C GLY A 331 -3.00 -12.76 10.63
N GLY A 332 -3.46 -13.97 10.30
CA GLY A 332 -4.84 -14.37 10.00
C GLY A 332 -5.14 -15.68 10.74
N PRO A 333 -6.39 -16.21 10.72
CA PRO A 333 -6.74 -17.39 11.50
C PRO A 333 -5.83 -18.59 11.19
N VAL A 334 -5.17 -19.08 12.24
CA VAL A 334 -4.15 -20.15 12.26
C VAL A 334 -4.63 -21.36 11.45
N ASN A 335 -4.11 -21.52 10.23
CA ASN A 335 -4.18 -22.77 9.48
C ASN A 335 -2.73 -23.20 9.16
N GLN A 336 -2.22 -24.09 10.02
CA GLN A 336 -0.94 -24.81 10.00
C GLN A 336 0.17 -24.30 9.06
N GLY A 337 1.21 -23.70 9.64
CA GLY A 337 2.50 -23.44 8.98
C GLY A 337 2.76 -21.99 8.58
N GLN A 338 1.88 -21.06 8.94
CA GLN A 338 2.03 -19.63 8.67
C GLN A 338 2.82 -18.99 9.81
N GLN A 339 4.04 -18.54 9.55
CA GLN A 339 4.94 -18.06 10.60
C GLN A 339 5.51 -16.69 10.24
N PHE A 340 5.73 -15.85 11.26
CA PHE A 340 6.65 -14.74 11.14
C PHE A 340 8.06 -15.32 11.26
N THR A 341 8.71 -15.54 10.12
CA THR A 341 9.98 -16.28 10.07
C THR A 341 11.08 -15.44 9.44
N PHE A 342 12.21 -15.36 10.12
CA PHE A 342 13.48 -14.90 9.58
C PHE A 342 14.51 -16.00 9.81
N GLU A 343 14.72 -16.86 8.81
CA GLU A 343 15.60 -18.02 8.95
C GLU A 343 16.62 -18.17 7.82
N ASP A 344 17.82 -18.63 8.14
CA ASP A 344 18.87 -18.92 7.14
C ASP A 344 19.25 -17.70 6.27
N ASN A 345 19.36 -16.49 6.86
CA ASN A 345 19.78 -15.26 6.16
C ASN A 345 21.16 -14.78 6.68
N PRO A 346 22.27 -15.42 6.28
CA PRO A 346 23.59 -15.18 6.87
C PRO A 346 24.15 -13.75 6.68
N GLY A 347 23.65 -12.99 5.70
CA GLY A 347 24.08 -11.61 5.44
C GLY A 347 23.32 -10.51 6.20
N VAL A 348 22.35 -10.87 7.05
CA VAL A 348 21.56 -9.91 7.83
C VAL A 348 22.24 -9.63 9.17
N THR A 349 22.59 -8.37 9.43
CA THR A 349 23.24 -7.97 10.70
C THR A 349 22.29 -7.31 11.70
N SER A 350 21.17 -6.78 11.22
CA SER A 350 20.15 -6.15 12.06
C SER A 350 18.77 -6.32 11.46
N ILE A 351 17.78 -6.50 12.33
CA ILE A 351 16.36 -6.56 11.98
C ILE A 351 15.63 -5.57 12.90
N SER A 352 14.82 -4.67 12.33
CA SER A 352 14.02 -3.71 13.09
C SER A 352 12.59 -3.64 12.59
N PHE A 353 11.65 -3.62 13.53
CA PHE A 353 10.22 -3.50 13.34
C PHE A 353 9.68 -2.43 14.29
N ASP A 354 9.90 -1.17 13.91
CA ASP A 354 9.68 0.00 14.79
C ASP A 354 8.20 0.16 15.21
N SER A 355 7.27 -0.26 14.35
CA SER A 355 5.82 -0.11 14.55
C SER A 355 5.08 -1.41 14.87
N LEU A 356 5.77 -2.55 14.97
CA LEU A 356 5.10 -3.85 15.12
C LEU A 356 4.51 -4.00 16.51
N GLU A 357 3.20 -4.17 16.58
CA GLU A 357 2.41 -4.26 17.81
C GLU A 357 1.99 -5.70 18.12
N THR A 358 1.53 -6.44 17.11
CA THR A 358 0.94 -7.77 17.29
C THR A 358 1.41 -8.78 16.22
N VAL A 359 1.68 -9.99 16.67
CA VAL A 359 1.89 -11.16 15.82
C VAL A 359 1.02 -12.30 16.36
N PRO A 360 -0.18 -12.56 15.79
CA PRO A 360 -1.11 -13.59 16.27
C PRO A 360 -0.60 -15.04 16.20
N ASP A 361 0.56 -15.28 15.59
CA ASP A 361 1.14 -16.62 15.39
C ASP A 361 2.52 -16.73 16.06
N VAL A 362 3.43 -17.54 15.50
CA VAL A 362 4.81 -17.72 15.92
C VAL A 362 5.71 -16.62 15.35
N ILE A 363 6.62 -16.11 16.18
CA ILE A 363 7.85 -15.43 15.75
C ILE A 363 9.00 -16.44 15.84
N SER A 364 9.63 -16.75 14.72
CA SER A 364 10.82 -17.62 14.63
C SER A 364 11.96 -16.88 13.93
N ILE A 365 13.06 -16.66 14.65
CA ILE A 365 14.28 -16.04 14.14
C ILE A 365 15.43 -16.98 14.48
N ALA A 366 16.02 -17.62 13.48
CA ALA A 366 17.09 -18.58 13.68
C ALA A 366 18.05 -18.66 12.50
N ASN A 367 19.27 -19.17 12.72
CA ASN A 367 20.27 -19.41 11.69
C ASN A 367 20.64 -18.15 10.87
N ASN A 368 20.60 -16.96 11.49
CA ASN A 368 21.12 -15.73 10.91
C ASN A 368 22.45 -15.40 11.59
N ASP A 369 23.51 -16.15 11.25
CA ASP A 369 24.79 -16.16 11.97
C ASP A 369 25.45 -14.78 12.21
N ALA A 370 25.14 -13.77 11.37
CA ALA A 370 25.66 -12.41 11.48
C ALA A 370 24.72 -11.43 12.22
N LEU A 371 23.55 -11.88 12.68
CA LEU A 371 22.52 -11.03 13.28
C LEU A 371 22.93 -10.58 14.68
N GLU A 372 23.34 -9.31 14.79
CA GLU A 372 23.78 -8.70 16.04
C GLU A 372 22.63 -8.03 16.81
N THR A 373 21.60 -7.55 16.09
CA THR A 373 20.50 -6.75 16.64
C THR A 373 19.14 -7.20 16.13
N PHE A 374 18.21 -7.48 17.05
CA PHE A 374 16.77 -7.58 16.76
C PHE A 374 15.97 -6.56 17.57
N CYS A 375 15.10 -5.82 16.90
CA CYS A 375 14.37 -4.71 17.48
C CYS A 375 12.88 -4.73 17.10
N ALA A 376 12.01 -4.71 18.10
CA ALA A 376 10.56 -4.59 17.96
C ALA A 376 10.00 -3.89 19.22
N PRO A 377 10.22 -2.58 19.39
CA PRO A 377 9.98 -1.89 20.66
C PRO A 377 8.50 -1.82 21.04
N LEU A 378 7.57 -1.84 20.08
CA LEU A 378 6.13 -1.73 20.32
C LEU A 378 5.42 -3.09 20.42
N LEU A 379 6.15 -4.20 20.31
CA LEU A 379 5.56 -5.54 20.29
C LEU A 379 4.91 -5.85 21.64
N GLY A 380 3.59 -6.03 21.66
CA GLY A 380 2.82 -6.30 22.87
C GLY A 380 2.18 -7.69 22.92
N GLU A 381 2.00 -8.35 21.77
CA GLU A 381 1.32 -9.65 21.69
C GLU A 381 1.97 -10.58 20.67
N VAL A 382 2.22 -11.83 21.10
CA VAL A 382 2.59 -12.97 20.26
C VAL A 382 1.66 -14.14 20.57
N GLY A 383 0.88 -14.61 19.59
CA GLY A 383 -0.20 -15.55 19.85
C GLY A 383 0.27 -16.96 20.19
N VAL A 384 1.41 -17.41 19.65
CA VAL A 384 1.94 -18.77 19.85
C VAL A 384 3.32 -18.73 20.51
N ASP A 385 4.41 -18.86 19.76
CA ASP A 385 5.76 -18.93 20.32
C ASP A 385 6.59 -17.71 19.91
N PHE A 386 7.49 -17.26 20.79
CA PHE A 386 8.50 -16.24 20.51
C PHE A 386 9.89 -16.86 20.62
N THR A 387 10.52 -17.14 19.48
CA THR A 387 11.84 -17.80 19.41
C THR A 387 12.84 -16.94 18.65
N VAL A 388 13.96 -16.61 19.31
CA VAL A 388 15.12 -15.94 18.71
C VAL A 388 16.38 -16.71 19.10
N THR A 389 17.01 -17.41 18.16
CA THR A 389 18.17 -18.28 18.41
C THR A 389 19.31 -17.89 17.48
N GLU A 390 20.19 -17.00 17.95
CA GLU A 390 21.16 -16.33 17.07
C GLU A 390 22.54 -16.18 17.72
N PRO A 391 23.60 -16.83 17.19
CA PRO A 391 24.88 -16.90 17.87
C PRO A 391 25.57 -15.55 18.05
N ALA A 392 25.37 -14.59 17.14
CA ALA A 392 25.97 -13.26 17.20
C ALA A 392 25.12 -12.19 17.91
N LEU A 393 23.91 -12.55 18.36
CA LEU A 393 22.96 -11.57 18.91
C LEU A 393 23.50 -10.95 20.21
N THR A 394 23.62 -9.62 20.20
CA THR A 394 24.06 -8.81 21.34
C THR A 394 23.00 -7.84 21.81
N THR A 395 22.10 -7.41 20.91
CA THR A 395 21.05 -6.43 21.22
C THR A 395 19.67 -7.01 20.89
N LEU A 396 18.83 -7.08 21.91
CA LEU A 396 17.41 -7.39 21.80
C LEU A 396 16.61 -6.21 22.34
N CYS A 397 15.97 -5.44 21.45
CA CYS A 397 15.17 -4.28 21.84
C CYS A 397 13.67 -4.56 21.71
N VAL A 398 13.11 -5.14 22.76
CA VAL A 398 11.67 -5.26 22.99
C VAL A 398 11.35 -4.51 24.27
N SER A 399 10.23 -3.79 24.32
CA SER A 399 9.88 -2.96 25.48
C SER A 399 8.55 -3.37 26.10
N GLY A 400 8.41 -3.13 27.40
CA GLY A 400 7.17 -3.44 28.13
C GLY A 400 6.96 -4.93 28.42
N GLU A 401 5.70 -5.27 28.69
CA GLU A 401 5.25 -6.66 28.86
C GLU A 401 4.76 -7.19 27.50
N ILE A 402 5.37 -8.28 27.01
CA ILE A 402 4.88 -9.01 25.84
C ILE A 402 3.97 -10.13 26.35
N ASN A 403 2.73 -10.16 25.88
CA ASN A 403 1.84 -11.29 26.09
C ASN A 403 2.17 -12.38 25.07
N VAL A 404 2.73 -13.51 25.52
CA VAL A 404 3.02 -14.66 24.66
C VAL A 404 2.12 -15.82 25.04
N GLY A 405 1.35 -16.33 24.07
CA GLY A 405 0.40 -17.43 24.30
C GLY A 405 1.06 -18.77 24.66
N GLY A 406 2.26 -19.00 24.12
CA GLY A 406 3.08 -20.19 24.27
C GLY A 406 4.44 -19.91 24.89
N THR A 407 5.49 -20.40 24.24
CA THR A 407 6.86 -20.44 24.76
C THR A 407 7.67 -19.23 24.34
N VAL A 408 8.64 -18.86 25.20
CA VAL A 408 9.62 -17.82 24.90
C VAL A 408 11.02 -18.40 25.00
N SER A 409 11.78 -18.34 23.90
CA SER A 409 13.15 -18.83 23.80
C SER A 409 14.03 -17.76 23.17
N VAL A 410 15.04 -17.29 23.91
CA VAL A 410 16.03 -16.31 23.41
C VAL A 410 17.43 -16.82 23.70
N GLN A 411 18.25 -16.95 22.67
CA GLN A 411 19.64 -17.38 22.76
C GLN A 411 20.55 -16.48 21.91
N GLY A 412 21.66 -16.00 22.50
CA GLY A 412 22.69 -15.24 21.78
C GLY A 412 24.03 -15.10 22.50
N ALA A 413 24.98 -14.38 21.88
CA ALA A 413 26.36 -14.21 22.36
C ALA A 413 26.43 -13.55 23.75
N ALA A 414 25.50 -12.64 24.06
CA ALA A 414 25.46 -11.89 25.31
C ALA A 414 24.59 -12.60 26.38
N GLN A 415 24.84 -13.88 26.65
CA GLN A 415 24.01 -14.68 27.56
C GLN A 415 24.15 -14.35 29.07
N SER A 416 24.92 -13.32 29.46
CA SER A 416 24.98 -12.85 30.87
C SER A 416 24.10 -11.65 31.18
N ASP A 417 23.66 -10.86 30.19
CA ASP A 417 22.94 -9.60 30.40
C ASP A 417 22.01 -9.29 29.21
N VAL A 418 21.07 -10.19 28.86
CA VAL A 418 19.87 -9.74 28.12
C VAL A 418 18.97 -9.00 29.11
N MET A 419 19.46 -7.86 29.59
CA MET A 419 18.68 -6.84 30.26
C MET A 419 17.93 -6.12 29.15
N ALA A 420 16.60 -6.22 29.14
CA ALA A 420 15.81 -5.28 28.37
C ALA A 420 16.30 -3.87 28.71
N SER A 421 16.76 -3.16 27.69
CA SER A 421 17.36 -1.84 27.83
C SER A 421 16.25 -0.83 28.08
N ASN A 422 15.75 -0.81 29.32
CA ASN A 422 15.10 0.28 30.07
C ASN A 422 14.73 -0.30 31.45
N GLU A 423 14.78 0.49 32.52
CA GLU A 423 14.43 0.06 33.90
C GLU A 423 12.92 -0.24 34.07
N ALA A 424 12.40 -1.21 33.32
CA ALA A 424 11.19 -1.96 33.59
C ALA A 424 11.54 -3.41 33.20
N GLU A 425 11.58 -4.31 34.20
CA GLU A 425 11.82 -5.73 34.01
C GLU A 425 11.07 -6.23 32.77
N LEU A 426 11.77 -6.89 31.83
CA LEU A 426 11.12 -7.65 30.77
C LEU A 426 10.25 -8.73 31.43
N ARG A 427 8.99 -8.40 31.71
CA ARG A 427 8.00 -9.33 32.22
C ARG A 427 7.34 -9.96 31.00
N VAL A 428 8.01 -10.99 30.49
CA VAL A 428 7.36 -11.95 29.61
C VAL A 428 6.33 -12.69 30.43
N VAL A 429 5.06 -12.31 30.32
CA VAL A 429 3.95 -13.01 30.97
C VAL A 429 3.49 -14.12 30.03
N ALA A 430 4.18 -15.26 30.09
CA ALA A 430 3.70 -16.47 29.40
C ALA A 430 2.39 -16.93 30.04
N THR A 431 1.29 -16.94 29.29
CA THR A 431 -0.02 -17.38 29.82
C THR A 431 -0.08 -18.89 30.11
N ASN A 432 0.94 -19.64 29.66
CA ASN A 432 1.14 -21.06 29.93
C ASN A 432 2.56 -21.30 30.46
N THR A 433 2.67 -21.60 31.77
CA THR A 433 3.87 -22.00 32.54
C THR A 433 5.20 -22.08 31.79
N CYS A 434 6.04 -21.05 31.92
CA CYS A 434 7.45 -21.13 31.54
C CYS A 434 8.25 -21.87 32.63
N ASN A 435 8.74 -23.07 32.31
CA ASN A 435 9.96 -23.58 32.92
C ASN A 435 11.15 -22.99 32.16
N THR A 436 12.18 -22.62 32.92
CA THR A 436 13.51 -22.11 32.52
C THR A 436 13.62 -20.69 31.96
N CYS A 437 13.43 -19.69 32.82
CA CYS A 437 14.41 -18.60 32.93
C CYS A 437 15.48 -19.04 33.94
N VAL A 438 16.68 -19.41 33.49
CA VAL A 438 17.77 -19.75 34.41
C VAL A 438 18.35 -18.46 34.97
N ARG A 439 17.96 -18.10 36.20
CA ARG A 439 18.77 -17.18 37.02
C ARG A 439 20.07 -17.88 37.41
N GLN A 440 21.21 -17.41 36.90
CA GLN A 440 22.48 -17.58 37.60
C GLN A 440 22.70 -16.39 38.53
N ASP A 441 22.24 -16.51 39.77
CA ASP A 441 22.71 -15.63 40.84
C ASP A 441 24.18 -15.96 41.15
N SER A 442 25.09 -15.19 40.57
CA SER A 442 26.52 -15.23 40.91
C SER A 442 26.85 -14.21 42.01
N SER A 443 26.84 -14.72 43.25
CA SER A 443 27.66 -14.29 44.39
C SER A 443 27.39 -12.94 45.11
N LYS A 444 26.98 -13.05 46.38
CA LYS A 444 27.66 -12.35 47.48
C LYS A 444 27.91 -13.30 48.64
N LYS A 445 29.21 -13.55 48.91
CA LYS A 445 29.68 -13.98 50.22
C LYS A 445 29.35 -12.86 51.21
N GLU A 446 28.38 -13.07 52.09
CA GLU A 446 28.39 -12.42 53.38
C GLU A 446 28.67 -13.48 54.45
N ASP A 447 29.91 -13.41 54.94
CA ASP A 447 30.30 -13.97 56.21
C ASP A 447 29.57 -13.20 57.32
N SER A 448 28.63 -13.84 58.00
CA SER A 448 28.36 -13.51 59.39
C SER A 448 27.79 -14.71 60.14
N SER A 449 28.70 -15.39 60.81
CA SER A 449 28.43 -16.05 62.07
C SER A 449 27.54 -15.17 62.98
N LYS A 450 26.31 -15.60 63.27
CA LYS A 450 25.70 -15.48 64.60
C LYS A 450 24.39 -16.27 64.74
N LYS A 451 24.37 -17.01 65.83
CA LYS A 451 23.30 -17.83 66.39
C LYS A 451 22.04 -17.01 66.76
N GLY A 452 20.88 -17.66 66.70
CA GLY A 452 19.65 -17.29 67.42
C GLY A 452 18.43 -18.01 66.82
N LEU A 453 18.15 -19.27 67.19
CA LEU A 453 17.20 -19.70 68.23
C LEU A 453 15.74 -19.20 68.05
N PHE A 454 14.83 -20.16 67.76
CA PHE A 454 13.43 -20.36 68.23
C PHE A 454 12.39 -19.21 68.02
N SER A 455 11.09 -19.43 67.80
CA SER A 455 10.19 -20.59 67.97
C SER A 455 8.87 -20.41 67.19
N PHE A 456 8.27 -21.57 66.89
CA PHE A 456 6.86 -21.91 66.59
C PHE A 456 6.20 -21.39 65.31
#